data_AF-A0A2K8WUK9-F1
#
_entry.id   AF-A0A2K8WUK9-F1
#
_cell.length_a   1.000
_cell.length_b   1.000
_cell.length_c   1.000
_cell.angle_alpha   90.00
_cell.angle_beta   90.00
_cell.angle_gamma   90.00
#
_symmetry.space_group_name_H-M   'P 1'
#
loop_
_entity.id
_entity.type
_entity.pdbx_description
1 polymer ?
#
loop_
_entity_poly.entity_id
_entity_poly.type
_entity_poly.pdbx_seq_one_letter_code
_entity_poly.pdbx_strand_id
1 'polypeptide(L)'
;MKFPQFERLFKVFNQSLESSTSLNVSLVKPDLKLKSCRVLHSSLKQLEFISFLEVHLSKKDLNEYSLNFLLELDKIKRHAKNNTIKSIAYCKS
;
A
#
# COMPACT_ATOMS: atom_id res chain seq x y z
N MET A 1 24.07 -5.03 4.01
CA MET A 1 23.92 -3.55 4.13
C MET A 1 22.51 -3.25 4.60
N LYS A 2 22.33 -2.49 5.70
CA LYS A 2 21.02 -2.01 6.15
C LYS A 2 20.76 -0.66 5.47
N PHE A 3 19.63 -0.51 4.78
CA PHE A 3 19.27 0.73 4.09
C PHE A 3 18.25 1.51 4.95
N PRO A 4 18.70 2.42 5.85
CA PRO A 4 17.84 3.13 6.80
C PRO A 4 16.78 4.03 6.14
N GLN A 5 16.96 4.35 4.85
CA GLN A 5 16.03 5.14 4.04
C GLN A 5 14.66 4.45 3.90
N PHE A 6 14.67 3.12 3.68
CA PHE A 6 13.45 2.35 3.41
C PHE A 6 12.61 2.18 4.68
N GLU A 7 13.24 2.00 5.84
CA GLU A 7 12.53 1.90 7.13
C GLU A 7 11.74 3.18 7.47
N ARG A 8 12.28 4.36 7.10
CA ARG A 8 11.55 5.64 7.22
C ARG A 8 10.36 5.73 6.26
N LEU A 9 10.52 5.27 5.02
CA LEU A 9 9.41 5.22 4.06
C LEU A 9 8.29 4.32 4.58
N PHE A 10 8.60 3.11 5.02
CA PHE A 10 7.61 2.19 5.59
C PHE A 10 6.92 2.75 6.84
N LYS A 11 7.64 3.48 7.71
CA LYS A 11 7.03 4.15 8.87
C LYS A 11 6.03 5.24 8.46
N VAL A 12 6.36 6.09 7.49
CA VAL A 12 5.46 7.15 7.01
C VAL A 12 4.22 6.56 6.35
N PHE A 13 4.35 5.44 5.63
CA PHE A 13 3.21 4.75 5.02
C PHE A 13 2.27 4.11 6.05
N ASN A 14 2.80 3.56 7.15
CA ASN A 14 1.99 2.90 8.18
C ASN A 14 1.36 3.86 9.20
N GLN A 15 1.94 5.06 9.39
CA GLN A 15 1.48 6.02 10.40
C GLN A 15 0.15 6.70 10.07
N SER A 16 -0.32 6.64 8.81
CA SER A 16 -1.62 7.17 8.40
C SER A 16 -2.83 6.33 8.84
N LEU A 17 -2.62 5.14 9.43
CA LEU A 17 -3.68 4.16 9.65
C LEU A 17 -4.42 4.32 10.99
N GLU A 18 -3.89 5.07 11.96
CA GLU A 18 -4.34 5.02 13.37
C GLU A 18 -5.23 6.18 13.86
N SER A 19 -5.67 7.12 13.02
CA SER A 19 -6.58 8.18 13.46
C SER A 19 -8.06 7.81 13.27
N SER A 20 -8.63 7.09 14.24
CA SER A 20 -10.08 6.90 14.36
C SER A 20 -10.60 7.30 15.74
N THR A 21 -11.31 8.43 15.83
CA THR A 21 -12.19 8.71 16.97
C THR A 21 -13.50 9.36 16.52
N SER A 22 -14.58 8.76 17.04
CA SER A 22 -16.00 9.16 17.19
C SER A 22 -16.96 9.24 15.99
N LEU A 23 -18.11 8.59 16.20
CA LEU A 23 -19.20 8.23 15.29
C LEU A 23 -20.25 9.34 15.15
N ASN A 24 -20.82 9.50 13.95
CA ASN A 24 -22.14 10.10 13.76
C ASN A 24 -22.84 9.52 12.51
N VAL A 25 -23.87 8.69 12.73
CA VAL A 25 -24.37 7.64 11.81
C VAL A 25 -25.06 8.17 10.52
N SER A 26 -25.51 9.43 10.47
CA SER A 26 -26.11 10.00 9.25
C SER A 26 -25.10 10.59 8.24
N LEU A 27 -23.86 10.84 8.68
CA LEU A 27 -22.76 11.36 7.84
C LEU A 27 -21.80 10.26 7.35
N VAL A 28 -22.07 9.00 7.70
CA VAL A 28 -21.13 7.87 7.58
C VAL A 28 -20.91 7.41 6.14
N LYS A 29 -21.93 7.46 5.27
CA LYS A 29 -21.79 7.03 3.87
C LYS A 29 -20.76 7.86 3.08
N PRO A 30 -20.82 9.21 3.07
CA PRO A 30 -19.81 10.01 2.36
C PRO A 30 -18.42 9.89 3.00
N ASP A 31 -18.33 9.76 4.33
CA ASP A 31 -17.04 9.59 5.00
C ASP A 31 -16.40 8.21 4.72
N LEU A 32 -17.19 7.14 4.64
CA LEU A 32 -16.73 5.81 4.23
C LEU A 32 -16.26 5.78 2.77
N LYS A 33 -16.97 6.47 1.87
CA LYS A 33 -16.55 6.62 0.47
C LYS A 33 -15.24 7.40 0.38
N LEU A 34 -15.13 8.52 1.10
CA LEU A 34 -13.91 9.33 1.16
C LEU A 34 -12.71 8.51 1.69
N LYS A 35 -12.90 7.77 2.78
CA LYS A 35 -11.89 6.87 3.34
C LYS A 35 -11.50 5.78 2.34
N SER A 36 -12.48 5.15 1.70
CA SER A 36 -12.23 4.14 0.67
C SER A 36 -11.43 4.70 -0.51
N CYS A 37 -11.72 5.93 -0.94
CA CYS A 37 -10.97 6.54 -2.04
C CYS A 37 -9.56 6.98 -1.65
N ARG A 38 -9.32 7.37 -0.40
CA ARG A 38 -7.95 7.55 0.11
C ARG A 38 -7.19 6.23 0.14
N VAL A 39 -7.81 5.15 0.62
CA VAL A 39 -7.21 3.81 0.62
C VAL A 39 -6.91 3.35 -0.81
N LEU A 40 -7.83 3.57 -1.74
CA LEU A 40 -7.64 3.27 -3.16
C LEU A 40 -6.44 4.03 -3.73
N HIS A 41 -6.39 5.35 -3.52
CA HIS A 41 -5.29 6.19 -4.00
C HIS A 41 -3.94 5.74 -3.43
N SER A 42 -3.87 5.48 -2.11
CA SER A 42 -2.65 4.99 -1.46
C SER A 42 -2.23 3.62 -2.00
N SER A 43 -3.17 2.68 -2.15
CA SER A 43 -2.90 1.33 -2.66
C SER A 43 -2.42 1.36 -4.11
N LEU A 44 -3.00 2.24 -4.95
CA LEU A 44 -2.53 2.44 -6.32
C LEU A 44 -1.11 3.03 -6.37
N LYS A 45 -0.79 4.00 -5.51
CA LYS A 45 0.56 4.55 -5.37
C LYS A 45 1.58 3.49 -4.93
N GLN A 46 1.20 2.61 -4.01
CA GLN A 46 2.03 1.47 -3.62
C GLN A 46 2.27 0.52 -4.79
N LEU A 47 1.24 0.18 -5.56
CA LEU A 47 1.39 -0.68 -6.74
C LEU A 47 2.24 -0.05 -7.84
N GLU A 48 2.10 1.25 -8.08
CA GLU A 48 2.95 2.01 -8.99
C GLU A 48 4.42 1.89 -8.56
N PHE A 49 4.72 2.21 -7.30
CA PHE A 49 6.07 2.09 -6.76
C PHE A 49 6.63 0.67 -6.84
N ILE A 50 5.84 -0.34 -6.47
CA ILE A 50 6.25 -1.75 -6.57
C ILE A 50 6.55 -2.12 -8.02
N SER A 51 5.75 -1.65 -8.97
CA SER A 51 5.98 -1.91 -10.40
C SER A 51 7.30 -1.29 -10.87
N PHE A 52 7.59 -0.04 -10.47
CA PHE A 52 8.88 0.60 -10.73
C PHE A 52 10.05 -0.17 -10.10
N LEU A 53 9.87 -0.62 -8.86
CA LEU A 53 10.88 -1.41 -8.17
C LEU A 53 11.14 -2.73 -8.89
N GLU A 54 10.09 -3.47 -9.27
CA GLU A 54 10.21 -4.73 -10.00
C GLU A 54 10.94 -4.56 -11.34
N VAL A 55 10.69 -3.47 -12.08
CA VAL A 55 11.43 -3.13 -13.30
C VAL A 55 12.91 -2.83 -13.02
N HIS A 56 13.22 -2.26 -11.85
CA HIS A 56 14.61 -2.03 -11.46
C HIS A 56 15.30 -3.35 -11.04
N LEU A 57 14.59 -4.19 -10.28
CA LEU A 57 15.09 -5.47 -9.79
C LEU A 57 15.30 -6.48 -10.94
N SER A 58 14.47 -6.44 -11.99
CA SER A 58 14.59 -7.35 -13.14
C SER A 58 15.85 -7.13 -13.99
N LYS A 59 16.55 -6.00 -13.80
CA LYS A 59 17.83 -5.71 -14.45
C LYS A 59 19.03 -6.37 -13.76
N LYS A 60 18.80 -7.04 -12.62
CA LYS A 60 19.82 -7.70 -11.80
C LYS A 60 19.49 -9.17 -11.66
N ASP A 61 20.50 -10.00 -11.40
CA ASP A 61 20.26 -11.43 -11.17
C ASP A 61 19.47 -11.63 -9.87
N LEU A 62 18.46 -12.50 -9.91
CA LEU A 62 17.61 -12.84 -8.75
C LEU A 62 18.43 -13.33 -7.54
N ASN A 63 19.59 -13.92 -7.82
CA ASN A 63 20.52 -14.44 -6.83
C ASN A 63 21.19 -13.34 -5.99
N GLU A 64 21.12 -12.07 -6.43
CA GLU A 64 21.61 -10.91 -5.68
C GLU A 64 20.69 -10.52 -4.52
N TYR A 65 19.45 -11.00 -4.50
CA TYR A 65 18.45 -10.63 -3.50
C TYR A 65 18.20 -11.77 -2.51
N SER A 66 18.12 -11.41 -1.23
CA SER A 66 17.73 -12.38 -0.20
C SER A 66 16.30 -12.88 -0.47
N LEU A 67 16.07 -14.18 -0.30
CA LEU A 67 14.73 -14.78 -0.40
C LEU A 67 13.70 -14.05 0.47
N ASN A 68 14.09 -13.64 1.69
CA ASN A 68 13.21 -12.93 2.61
C ASN A 68 12.73 -11.57 2.05
N PHE A 69 13.60 -10.84 1.36
CA PHE A 69 13.22 -9.59 0.69
C PHE A 69 12.16 -9.85 -0.40
N LEU A 70 12.36 -10.88 -1.22
CA LEU A 70 11.41 -11.22 -2.30
C LEU A 70 10.05 -11.64 -1.73
N LEU A 71 10.04 -12.41 -0.64
CA LEU A 71 8.82 -12.83 0.05
C LEU A 71 8.04 -11.64 0.65
N GLU A 72 8.72 -10.72 1.33
CA GLU A 72 8.07 -9.54 1.89
C GLU A 72 7.58 -8.59 0.80
N LEU A 73 8.33 -8.42 -0.29
CA LEU A 73 7.88 -7.63 -1.45
C LEU A 73 6.59 -8.19 -2.05
N ASP A 74 6.52 -9.52 -2.25
CA ASP A 74 5.32 -10.18 -2.76
C ASP A 74 4.13 -10.03 -1.81
N LYS A 75 4.35 -10.17 -0.50
CA LYS A 75 3.31 -9.98 0.52
C LYS A 75 2.74 -8.56 0.49
N ILE A 76 3.59 -7.54 0.41
CA ILE A 76 3.17 -6.13 0.30
C ILE A 76 2.38 -5.93 -0.99
N LYS A 77 2.86 -6.48 -2.11
CA LYS A 77 2.17 -6.41 -3.41
C LYS A 77 0.78 -7.03 -3.36
N ARG A 78 0.65 -8.22 -2.77
CA ARG A 78 -0.66 -8.89 -2.57
C ARG A 78 -1.59 -8.06 -1.69
N HIS A 79 -1.07 -7.46 -0.61
CA HIS A 79 -1.86 -6.60 0.27
C HIS A 79 -2.39 -5.36 -0.46
N ALA A 80 -1.53 -4.65 -1.20
CA ALA A 80 -1.92 -3.48 -1.98
C ALA A 80 -2.96 -3.83 -3.06
N LYS A 81 -2.79 -4.95 -3.77
CA LYS A 81 -3.78 -5.47 -4.74
C LYS A 81 -5.15 -5.70 -4.09
N ASN A 82 -5.17 -6.40 -2.96
CA ASN A 82 -6.41 -6.70 -2.26
C ASN A 82 -7.12 -5.43 -1.78
N ASN A 83 -6.36 -4.45 -1.27
CA ASN A 83 -6.93 -3.17 -0.85
C ASN A 83 -7.48 -2.39 -2.04
N THR A 84 -6.78 -2.35 -3.17
CA THR A 84 -7.28 -1.74 -4.42
C THR A 84 -8.60 -2.37 -4.85
N ILE A 85 -8.69 -3.70 -4.92
CA ILE A 85 -9.92 -4.41 -5.34
C ILE A 85 -11.08 -4.12 -4.37
N LYS A 86 -10.83 -4.12 -3.06
CA LYS A 86 -11.86 -3.81 -2.07
C LYS A 86 -12.32 -2.36 -2.20
N SER A 87 -11.40 -1.42 -2.32
CA SER A 87 -11.70 0.02 -2.30
C SER A 87 -12.26 0.56 -3.61
N ILE A 88 -11.93 -0.03 -4.77
CA ILE A 88 -12.45 0.41 -6.07
C ILE A 88 -13.96 0.26 -6.18
N ALA A 89 -14.52 -0.78 -5.53
CA ALA A 89 -15.96 -1.03 -5.49
C ALA A 89 -16.73 0.14 -4.86
N TYR A 90 -16.18 0.78 -3.83
CA TYR A 90 -16.80 1.89 -3.10
C TYR A 90 -16.59 3.27 -3.75
N CYS A 91 -15.59 3.42 -4.63
CA CYS A 91 -15.32 4.69 -5.30
C CYS A 91 -16.02 4.83 -6.66
N LYS A 92 -16.40 3.72 -7.30
CA LYS A 92 -17.16 3.73 -8.56
C LYS A 92 -18.66 3.93 -8.36
N SER A 93 -19.20 3.57 -7.19
CA SER A 93 -20.59 3.81 -6.76
C SER A 93 -20.79 5.25 -6.33
#